data_AF-A0A7C2P840-F1
#
_entry.id   AF-A0A7C2P840-F1
#
_cell.length_a   1.000
_cell.length_b   1.000
_cell.length_c   1.000
_cell.angle_alpha   90.00
_cell.angle_beta   90.00
_cell.angle_gamma   90.00
#
_symmetry.space_group_name_H-M   'P 1'
#
loop_
_entity.id
_entity.type
_entity.pdbx_description
1 polymer ?
#
loop_
_entity_poly.entity_id
_entity_poly.type
_entity_poly.pdbx_seq_one_letter_code
_entity_poly.pdbx_strand_id
1 'polypeptide(L)'
;MPPRNRPRSRTFLARGLPPIALAALGVASGQVGPAVAAPPPAPDPSNPFDGVPSVSLSAPATVFLGQGFTFTVTFDNTSATDTGYGPFVDLIFPVNGADGAAGTDTPDGIDFTGATYLGAAITAVERTFPDAGAGTGCVSHPYARDTTGAFVQVCGTAGDKLVVLQLPFGSFTPTQPAAVVTVGATMSGLADGGTPLTLRARGGFRFGNTPLDDWCCDPVILLPTSNDGSGWPNDTVTPVLLTIDKAYSGPENETASGPNFPRQYTITV
;
A
#
# COMPACT_ATOMS: atom_id res chain seq x y z
N MET A 1 104.29 -21.45 51.43
CA MET A 1 104.60 -20.89 52.76
C MET A 1 103.37 -20.09 53.23
N PRO A 2 102.84 -20.35 54.45
CA PRO A 2 101.79 -19.54 55.10
C PRO A 2 102.39 -18.18 55.57
N PRO A 3 101.71 -17.21 56.24
CA PRO A 3 100.45 -17.32 57.02
C PRO A 3 99.50 -16.07 57.08
N ARG A 4 98.37 -16.26 57.78
CA ARG A 4 97.65 -15.36 58.72
C ARG A 4 97.29 -13.91 58.30
N ASN A 5 95.99 -13.55 58.38
CA ASN A 5 95.46 -12.91 59.60
C ASN A 5 93.91 -12.85 59.67
N ARG A 6 93.43 -12.99 60.91
CA ARG A 6 92.06 -12.97 61.48
C ARG A 6 91.58 -11.50 61.76
N PRO A 7 90.43 -11.19 62.42
CA PRO A 7 89.04 -11.74 62.35
C PRO A 7 87.90 -10.67 62.61
N ARG A 8 86.65 -11.16 62.78
CA ARG A 8 85.49 -10.63 63.57
C ARG A 8 84.67 -9.46 62.95
N SER A 9 83.34 -9.35 63.07
CA SER A 9 82.32 -10.01 63.90
C SER A 9 80.90 -9.64 63.40
N ARG A 10 79.94 -10.58 63.54
CA ARG A 10 78.49 -10.47 63.89
C ARG A 10 77.62 -9.44 63.11
N THR A 11 76.38 -9.70 62.67
CA THR A 11 75.24 -10.25 63.41
C THR A 11 73.99 -10.30 62.50
N PHE A 12 73.00 -11.10 62.92
CA PHE A 12 71.55 -11.03 62.66
C PHE A 12 70.95 -11.63 61.38
N LEU A 13 70.19 -12.72 61.59
CA LEU A 13 69.19 -13.29 60.70
C LEU A 13 68.04 -12.28 60.46
N ALA A 14 67.56 -12.20 59.22
CA ALA A 14 66.16 -11.96 58.92
C ALA A 14 65.78 -12.70 57.62
N ARG A 15 64.85 -13.64 57.73
CA ARG A 15 64.23 -14.36 56.61
C ARG A 15 63.30 -13.39 55.87
N GLY A 16 63.59 -13.08 54.60
CA GLY A 16 62.70 -12.34 53.72
C GLY A 16 61.75 -13.27 52.97
N LEU A 17 60.44 -13.11 53.20
CA LEU A 17 59.37 -13.65 52.36
C LEU A 17 59.29 -12.92 51.02
N PRO A 18 58.80 -13.56 49.94
CA PRO A 18 58.69 -12.96 48.63
C PRO A 18 57.54 -11.92 48.56
N PRO A 19 57.63 -10.93 47.64
CA PRO A 19 56.66 -9.85 47.55
C PRO A 19 55.33 -10.29 46.93
N ILE A 20 54.25 -9.87 47.57
CA ILE A 20 52.86 -9.95 47.11
C ILE A 20 52.65 -8.89 46.02
N ALA A 21 52.21 -9.34 44.84
CA ALA A 21 51.84 -8.46 43.73
C ALA A 21 50.52 -7.72 44.03
N LEU A 22 50.58 -6.40 43.94
CA LEU A 22 49.47 -5.48 44.13
C LEU A 22 48.56 -5.51 42.89
N ALA A 23 47.33 -6.02 43.05
CA ALA A 23 46.32 -6.00 41.99
C ALA A 23 45.77 -4.57 41.84
N ALA A 24 46.03 -3.95 40.68
CA ALA A 24 45.45 -2.67 40.32
C ALA A 24 43.98 -2.87 39.87
N LEU A 25 43.06 -2.15 40.53
CA LEU A 25 41.67 -2.02 40.12
C LEU A 25 41.60 -1.25 38.79
N GLY A 26 41.36 -1.96 37.68
CA GLY A 26 41.08 -1.36 36.38
C GLY A 26 39.62 -0.90 36.32
N VAL A 27 39.40 0.42 36.27
CA VAL A 27 38.10 1.01 35.97
C VAL A 27 37.81 0.77 34.48
N ALA A 28 36.80 -0.04 34.17
CA ALA A 28 36.34 -0.24 32.81
C ALA A 28 35.64 1.04 32.32
N SER A 29 36.34 1.83 31.51
CA SER A 29 35.75 2.91 30.73
C SER A 29 34.86 2.29 29.64
N GLY A 30 33.55 2.23 29.87
CA GLY A 30 32.60 1.85 28.84
C GLY A 30 32.61 2.89 27.72
N GLN A 31 33.15 2.53 26.55
CA GLN A 31 32.95 3.33 25.35
C GLN A 31 31.49 3.19 24.92
N VAL A 32 30.72 4.26 25.11
CA VAL A 32 29.40 4.43 24.50
C VAL A 32 29.63 4.53 22.99
N GLY A 33 29.20 3.51 22.24
CA GLY A 33 29.15 3.59 20.79
C GLY A 33 28.20 4.71 20.35
N PRO A 34 28.31 5.20 19.10
CA PRO A 34 27.39 6.21 18.60
C PRO A 34 25.96 5.68 18.71
N ALA A 35 25.09 6.44 19.36
CA ALA A 35 23.67 6.13 19.41
C ALA A 35 23.15 6.09 17.97
N VAL A 36 22.83 4.90 17.48
CA VAL A 36 22.01 4.76 16.28
C VAL A 36 20.65 5.30 16.69
N ALA A 37 20.31 6.49 16.20
CA ALA A 37 18.99 7.07 16.42
C ALA A 37 17.95 6.02 16.00
N ALA A 38 17.01 5.72 16.89
CA ALA A 38 15.87 4.89 16.52
C ALA A 38 15.21 5.53 15.29
N PRO A 39 14.81 4.74 14.28
CA PRO A 39 14.06 5.29 13.15
C PRO A 39 12.83 6.03 13.70
N PRO A 40 12.47 7.20 13.12
CA PRO A 40 11.27 7.89 13.55
C PRO A 40 10.08 6.94 13.43
N PRO A 41 9.16 6.96 14.41
CA PRO A 41 7.96 6.15 14.32
C PRO A 41 7.23 6.46 13.01
N ALA A 42 6.65 5.43 12.39
CA ALA A 42 5.75 5.62 11.27
C ALA A 42 4.65 6.65 11.65
N PRO A 43 4.22 7.53 10.73
CA PRO A 43 3.18 8.50 11.02
C PRO A 43 1.95 7.79 11.59
N ASP A 44 1.55 8.23 12.77
CA ASP A 44 0.39 7.75 13.48
C ASP A 44 -0.86 8.32 12.79
N PRO A 45 -1.82 7.50 12.33
CA PRO A 45 -3.08 7.98 11.76
C PRO A 45 -3.93 8.81 12.74
N SER A 46 -3.49 8.95 14.00
CA SER A 46 -4.05 9.87 15.00
C SER A 46 -3.30 11.19 15.17
N ASN A 47 -2.25 11.48 14.38
CA ASN A 47 -1.62 12.80 14.34
C ASN A 47 -2.55 13.78 13.59
N PRO A 48 -3.23 14.73 14.29
CA PRO A 48 -4.27 15.55 13.68
C PRO A 48 -3.72 16.69 12.82
N PHE A 49 -2.44 16.64 12.43
CA PHE A 49 -1.68 17.74 11.81
C PHE A 49 -1.10 17.40 10.42
N ASP A 50 -1.59 16.33 9.79
CA ASP A 50 -1.13 15.92 8.46
C ASP A 50 -2.27 16.01 7.43
N GLY A 51 -1.92 16.12 6.14
CA GLY A 51 -2.87 15.90 5.05
C GLY A 51 -3.49 14.50 5.16
N VAL A 52 -4.78 14.36 4.86
CA VAL A 52 -5.50 13.07 4.97
C VAL A 52 -6.04 12.68 3.58
N PRO A 53 -5.30 11.89 2.79
CA PRO A 53 -5.65 11.56 1.41
C PRO A 53 -6.75 10.49 1.36
N SER A 54 -8.00 10.92 1.44
CA SER A 54 -9.17 10.03 1.33
C SER A 54 -9.44 9.68 -0.12
N VAL A 55 -9.75 8.40 -0.37
CA VAL A 55 -10.13 7.90 -1.70
C VAL A 55 -11.39 7.07 -1.62
N SER A 56 -12.28 7.25 -2.59
CA SER A 56 -13.43 6.39 -2.83
C SER A 56 -13.55 5.98 -4.30
N LEU A 57 -14.18 4.83 -4.52
CA LEU A 57 -14.43 4.24 -5.83
C LEU A 57 -15.94 4.28 -6.12
N SER A 58 -16.29 4.47 -7.39
CA SER A 58 -17.65 4.26 -7.88
C SER A 58 -17.58 3.60 -9.25
N ALA A 59 -17.69 2.27 -9.22
CA ALA A 59 -17.71 1.39 -10.36
C ALA A 59 -19.13 0.92 -10.68
N PRO A 60 -19.43 0.55 -11.94
CA PRO A 60 -20.70 -0.08 -12.27
C PRO A 60 -20.81 -1.45 -11.59
N ALA A 61 -21.97 -1.74 -11.02
CA ALA A 61 -22.22 -3.01 -10.32
C ALA A 61 -22.02 -4.23 -11.25
N THR A 62 -22.35 -4.09 -12.53
CA THR A 62 -22.21 -5.13 -13.54
C THR A 62 -21.58 -4.59 -14.82
N VAL A 63 -20.80 -5.42 -15.49
CA VAL A 63 -20.20 -5.13 -16.80
C VAL A 63 -20.30 -6.37 -17.68
N PHE A 64 -20.63 -6.18 -18.96
CA PHE A 64 -20.67 -7.28 -19.90
C PHE A 64 -19.27 -7.85 -20.18
N LEU A 65 -19.18 -9.17 -20.32
CA LEU A 65 -17.95 -9.85 -20.72
C LEU A 65 -17.39 -9.26 -22.01
N GLY A 66 -16.07 -9.04 -22.04
CA GLY A 66 -15.35 -8.51 -23.20
C GLY A 66 -15.59 -7.02 -23.50
N GLN A 67 -16.26 -6.28 -22.62
CA GLN A 67 -16.53 -4.85 -22.82
C GLN A 67 -15.56 -3.95 -22.07
N GLY A 68 -15.29 -2.79 -22.67
CA GLY A 68 -14.70 -1.66 -21.98
C GLY A 68 -15.73 -0.96 -21.11
N PHE A 69 -15.29 -0.41 -19.99
CA PHE A 69 -16.11 0.41 -19.10
C PHE A 69 -15.28 1.50 -18.44
N THR A 70 -15.96 2.43 -17.79
CA THR A 70 -15.32 3.47 -16.99
C THR A 70 -15.90 3.47 -15.59
N PHE A 71 -15.08 3.80 -14.61
CA PHE A 71 -15.49 4.07 -13.24
C PHE A 71 -14.83 5.36 -12.76
N THR A 72 -15.27 5.86 -11.61
CA THR A 72 -14.66 7.05 -11.00
C THR A 72 -13.88 6.70 -9.75
N VAL A 73 -12.76 7.39 -9.58
CA VAL A 73 -12.00 7.45 -8.34
C VAL A 73 -12.09 8.88 -7.86
N THR A 74 -12.59 9.08 -6.64
CA THR A 74 -12.63 10.41 -6.02
C THR A 74 -11.50 10.51 -5.00
N PHE A 75 -10.63 11.51 -5.16
CA PHE A 75 -9.58 11.84 -4.22
C PHE A 75 -9.94 13.13 -3.47
N ASP A 76 -9.75 13.14 -2.17
CA ASP A 76 -9.97 14.32 -1.33
C ASP A 76 -8.89 14.42 -0.24
N ASN A 77 -8.63 15.64 0.23
CA ASN A 77 -7.88 15.85 1.46
C ASN A 77 -8.86 16.16 2.59
N THR A 78 -9.20 15.15 3.38
CA THR A 78 -10.16 15.28 4.48
C THR A 78 -9.52 15.79 5.79
N SER A 79 -8.28 16.31 5.73
CA SER A 79 -7.65 16.97 6.88
C SER A 79 -8.48 18.18 7.30
N ALA A 80 -8.49 18.53 8.59
CA ALA A 80 -9.20 19.72 9.04
C ALA A 80 -8.46 21.02 8.65
N THR A 81 -7.13 20.94 8.52
CA THR A 81 -6.25 22.12 8.47
C THR A 81 -5.13 22.01 7.45
N ASP A 82 -4.60 20.80 7.23
CA ASP A 82 -3.27 20.64 6.64
C ASP A 82 -3.33 20.28 5.16
N THR A 83 -2.40 20.85 4.41
CA THR A 83 -2.25 20.63 2.97
C THR A 83 -1.29 19.48 2.73
N GLY A 84 -1.69 18.51 1.90
CA GLY A 84 -0.78 17.47 1.43
C GLY A 84 -0.15 17.81 0.08
N TYR A 85 1.06 17.31 -0.18
CA TYR A 85 1.85 17.66 -1.37
C TYR A 85 2.15 16.46 -2.28
N GLY A 86 2.05 16.70 -3.59
CA GLY A 86 2.19 15.69 -4.63
C GLY A 86 1.20 14.52 -4.49
N PRO A 87 -0.11 14.77 -4.63
CA PRO A 87 -1.12 13.73 -4.51
C PRO A 87 -0.99 12.66 -5.61
N PHE A 88 -1.25 11.42 -5.23
CA PHE A 88 -1.39 10.29 -6.14
C PHE A 88 -2.48 9.33 -5.64
N VAL A 89 -2.92 8.45 -6.54
CA VAL A 89 -3.83 7.34 -6.23
C VAL A 89 -3.19 6.03 -6.68
N ASP A 90 -3.14 5.08 -5.78
CA ASP A 90 -2.86 3.68 -6.09
C ASP A 90 -4.16 2.96 -6.40
N LEU A 91 -4.17 2.15 -7.45
CA LEU A 91 -5.26 1.25 -7.81
C LEU A 91 -4.71 -0.18 -7.93
N ILE A 92 -5.43 -1.16 -7.41
CA ILE A 92 -5.14 -2.58 -7.68
C ILE A 92 -6.21 -3.11 -8.61
N PHE A 93 -5.75 -3.61 -9.76
CA PHE A 93 -6.58 -4.24 -10.78
C PHE A 93 -6.49 -5.76 -10.66
N PRO A 94 -7.62 -6.47 -10.51
CA PRO A 94 -7.67 -7.93 -10.46
C PRO A 94 -7.56 -8.49 -11.88
N VAL A 95 -6.37 -8.43 -12.47
CA VAL A 95 -6.13 -8.81 -13.87
C VAL A 95 -6.25 -10.32 -14.07
N ASN A 96 -5.90 -11.12 -13.06
CA ASN A 96 -6.04 -12.58 -13.14
C ASN A 96 -7.48 -13.09 -12.94
N GLY A 97 -8.46 -12.20 -12.73
CA GLY A 97 -9.83 -12.61 -12.47
C GLY A 97 -9.98 -13.39 -11.16
N ALA A 98 -11.00 -14.26 -11.10
CA ALA A 98 -11.39 -14.91 -9.85
C ALA A 98 -10.70 -16.26 -9.61
N ASP A 99 -10.30 -16.95 -10.67
CA ASP A 99 -9.55 -18.21 -10.57
C ASP A 99 -8.09 -18.01 -10.17
N GLY A 100 -7.60 -16.78 -10.24
CA GLY A 100 -6.32 -16.37 -9.67
C GLY A 100 -5.16 -17.02 -10.38
N ALA A 101 -5.16 -16.99 -11.72
CA ALA A 101 -4.12 -17.53 -12.61
C ALA A 101 -2.66 -17.23 -12.21
N ALA A 102 -2.38 -16.34 -11.26
CA ALA A 102 -1.06 -16.07 -10.66
C ALA A 102 0.05 -15.78 -11.69
N GLY A 103 -0.32 -15.29 -12.88
CA GLY A 103 0.59 -15.13 -14.03
C GLY A 103 0.99 -16.43 -14.74
N THR A 104 0.32 -17.55 -14.48
CA THR A 104 0.59 -18.88 -15.05
C THR A 104 -0.45 -19.35 -16.08
N ASP A 105 -1.64 -18.76 -16.09
CA ASP A 105 -2.68 -18.94 -17.12
C ASP A 105 -3.07 -17.60 -17.76
N THR A 106 -3.97 -17.63 -18.72
CA THR A 106 -4.47 -16.46 -19.45
C THR A 106 -5.27 -15.56 -18.50
N PRO A 107 -4.84 -14.31 -18.26
CA PRO A 107 -5.58 -13.43 -17.37
C PRO A 107 -6.98 -13.14 -17.90
N ASP A 108 -7.98 -13.29 -17.04
CA ASP A 108 -9.39 -13.19 -17.40
C ASP A 108 -10.17 -12.18 -16.53
N GLY A 109 -9.48 -11.25 -15.89
CA GLY A 109 -10.11 -10.27 -15.01
C GLY A 109 -10.35 -8.90 -15.63
N ILE A 110 -10.11 -7.85 -14.82
CA ILE A 110 -10.25 -6.45 -15.22
C ILE A 110 -8.85 -5.86 -15.45
N ASP A 111 -8.63 -5.25 -16.60
CA ASP A 111 -7.38 -4.55 -16.91
C ASP A 111 -7.58 -3.04 -17.11
N PHE A 112 -6.53 -2.27 -16.85
CA PHE A 112 -6.48 -0.81 -16.98
C PHE A 112 -6.24 -0.39 -18.43
N THR A 113 -6.90 0.70 -18.87
CA THR A 113 -6.69 1.26 -20.22
C THR A 113 -6.28 2.73 -20.24
N GLY A 114 -6.53 3.46 -19.15
CA GLY A 114 -6.16 4.87 -19.05
C GLY A 114 -6.93 5.59 -17.94
N ALA A 115 -6.52 6.82 -17.64
CA ALA A 115 -7.23 7.67 -16.71
C ALA A 115 -7.24 9.12 -17.20
N THR A 116 -8.32 9.84 -16.92
CA THR A 116 -8.46 11.25 -17.25
C THR A 116 -8.99 12.06 -16.07
N TYR A 117 -8.56 13.32 -15.97
CA TYR A 117 -9.11 14.32 -15.07
C TYR A 117 -9.56 15.51 -15.90
N LEU A 118 -10.84 15.85 -15.84
CA LEU A 118 -11.46 16.93 -16.64
C LEU A 118 -11.16 16.80 -18.16
N GLY A 119 -11.09 15.56 -18.66
CA GLY A 119 -10.82 15.24 -20.06
C GLY A 119 -9.34 15.23 -20.45
N ALA A 120 -8.42 15.63 -19.56
CA ALA A 120 -6.98 15.54 -19.79
C ALA A 120 -6.44 14.18 -19.28
N ALA A 121 -5.53 13.58 -20.03
CA ALA A 121 -4.88 12.32 -19.64
C ALA A 121 -4.03 12.50 -18.38
N ILE A 122 -4.12 11.53 -17.46
CA ILE A 122 -3.31 11.46 -16.25
C ILE A 122 -2.14 10.51 -16.48
N THR A 123 -0.96 10.86 -15.98
CA THR A 123 0.20 9.97 -15.97
C THR A 123 -0.06 8.77 -15.05
N ALA A 124 -0.04 7.57 -15.63
CA ALA A 124 -0.17 6.31 -14.90
C ALA A 124 1.13 5.49 -15.00
N VAL A 125 1.51 4.84 -13.91
CA VAL A 125 2.60 3.86 -13.89
C VAL A 125 2.04 2.50 -13.47
N GLU A 126 2.16 1.51 -14.34
CA GLU A 126 1.71 0.14 -14.09
C GLU A 126 2.87 -0.74 -13.59
N ARG A 127 2.56 -1.62 -12.63
CA ARG A 127 3.45 -2.63 -12.08
C ARG A 127 2.67 -3.92 -11.85
N THR A 128 3.02 -4.98 -12.57
CA THR A 128 2.49 -6.31 -12.32
C THR A 128 3.16 -6.91 -11.08
N PHE A 129 2.37 -7.44 -10.14
CA PHE A 129 2.90 -8.12 -8.97
C PHE A 129 3.56 -9.44 -9.39
N PRO A 130 4.80 -9.71 -8.96
CA PRO A 130 5.47 -10.98 -9.26
C PRO A 130 4.92 -12.12 -8.39
N ASP A 131 5.20 -13.37 -8.75
CA ASP A 131 5.03 -14.50 -7.83
C ASP A 131 6.31 -14.70 -7.02
N ALA A 132 6.22 -14.51 -5.69
CA ALA A 132 7.30 -14.76 -4.75
C ALA A 132 7.26 -16.20 -4.16
N GLY A 133 6.48 -17.11 -4.75
CA GLY A 133 6.37 -18.53 -4.37
C GLY A 133 5.12 -18.86 -3.56
N ALA A 134 4.15 -17.96 -3.51
CA ALA A 134 2.91 -18.12 -2.74
C ALA A 134 1.68 -17.51 -3.45
N GLY A 135 1.74 -17.28 -4.76
CA GLY A 135 0.67 -16.60 -5.50
C GLY A 135 0.53 -15.12 -5.15
N THR A 136 1.48 -14.55 -4.43
CA THR A 136 1.55 -13.14 -4.07
C THR A 136 2.97 -12.62 -4.23
N GLY A 137 3.11 -11.31 -4.39
CA GLY A 137 4.41 -10.65 -4.41
C GLY A 137 4.29 -9.15 -4.30
N CYS A 138 5.43 -8.50 -4.12
CA CYS A 138 5.49 -7.06 -3.89
C CYS A 138 6.27 -6.35 -4.99
N VAL A 139 5.83 -5.13 -5.30
CA VAL A 139 6.49 -4.22 -6.23
C VAL A 139 6.87 -2.93 -5.51
N SER A 140 7.96 -2.32 -5.97
CA SER A 140 8.37 -1.00 -5.47
C SER A 140 7.44 0.07 -6.04
N HIS A 141 6.86 0.87 -5.15
CA HIS A 141 6.01 1.99 -5.52
C HIS A 141 6.84 3.06 -6.26
N PRO A 142 6.34 3.71 -7.33
CA PRO A 142 7.12 4.65 -8.15
C PRO A 142 7.42 6.00 -7.47
N TYR A 143 6.59 6.44 -6.51
CA TYR A 143 6.71 7.76 -5.87
C TYR A 143 6.93 7.74 -4.34
N ALA A 144 6.15 6.93 -3.61
CA ALA A 144 6.23 6.77 -2.17
C ALA A 144 7.56 6.17 -1.67
N ARG A 145 8.25 6.90 -0.80
CA ARG A 145 9.45 6.45 -0.08
C ARG A 145 9.17 6.27 1.41
N ASP A 146 9.88 5.33 2.01
CA ASP A 146 9.93 5.18 3.47
C ASP A 146 11.00 6.09 4.10
N THR A 147 11.10 6.04 5.42
CA THR A 147 12.02 6.87 6.21
C THR A 147 13.50 6.51 5.98
N THR A 148 13.80 5.39 5.32
CA THR A 148 15.15 5.00 4.91
C THR A 148 15.50 5.53 3.50
N GLY A 149 14.52 6.10 2.79
CA GLY A 149 14.63 6.57 1.42
C GLY A 149 14.44 5.50 0.36
N ALA A 150 14.15 4.26 0.78
CA ALA A 150 13.75 3.19 -0.12
C ALA A 150 12.29 3.38 -0.55
N PHE A 151 11.93 2.87 -1.73
CA PHE A 151 10.54 2.92 -2.18
C PHE A 151 9.68 1.94 -1.38
N VAL A 152 8.51 2.41 -0.96
CA VAL A 152 7.52 1.60 -0.24
C VAL A 152 7.15 0.40 -1.11
N GLN A 153 7.15 -0.79 -0.51
CA GLN A 153 6.68 -1.99 -1.19
C GLN A 153 5.16 -2.05 -1.10
N VAL A 154 4.51 -2.36 -2.22
CA VAL A 154 3.09 -2.68 -2.28
C VAL A 154 2.98 -4.13 -2.67
N CYS A 155 2.17 -4.89 -1.95
CA CYS A 155 1.99 -6.31 -2.16
C CYS A 155 0.57 -6.60 -2.65
N GLY A 156 0.46 -7.60 -3.52
CA GLY A 156 -0.80 -8.05 -4.09
C GLY A 156 -0.68 -9.48 -4.62
N THR A 157 -1.78 -9.97 -5.19
CA THR A 157 -1.81 -11.27 -5.88
C THR A 157 -0.90 -11.22 -7.11
N ALA A 158 -0.08 -12.26 -7.29
CA ALA A 158 0.82 -12.35 -8.44
C ALA A 158 0.02 -12.26 -9.75
N GLY A 159 0.49 -11.51 -10.75
CA GLY A 159 -0.20 -11.28 -12.02
C GLY A 159 -1.20 -10.11 -12.02
N ASP A 160 -1.70 -9.69 -10.85
CA ASP A 160 -2.51 -8.48 -10.73
C ASP A 160 -1.62 -7.24 -10.91
N LYS A 161 -2.23 -6.07 -11.11
CA LYS A 161 -1.48 -4.83 -11.33
C LYS A 161 -1.73 -3.81 -10.24
N LEU A 162 -0.63 -3.20 -9.78
CA LEU A 162 -0.65 -1.87 -9.18
C LEU A 162 -0.60 -0.84 -10.31
N VAL A 163 -1.57 0.07 -10.32
CA VAL A 163 -1.62 1.23 -11.22
C VAL A 163 -1.54 2.49 -10.36
N VAL A 164 -0.49 3.28 -10.52
CA VAL A 164 -0.28 4.51 -9.75
C VAL A 164 -0.55 5.73 -10.62
N LEU A 165 -1.62 6.45 -10.30
CA LEU A 165 -2.05 7.67 -10.97
C LEU A 165 -1.40 8.87 -10.28
N GLN A 166 -0.51 9.57 -10.98
CA GLN A 166 0.03 10.83 -10.50
C GLN A 166 -0.98 11.95 -10.79
N LEU A 167 -1.66 12.47 -9.76
CA LEU A 167 -2.64 13.52 -9.97
C LEU A 167 -1.94 14.82 -10.41
N PRO A 168 -2.56 15.63 -11.30
CA PRO A 168 -1.93 16.82 -11.88
C PRO A 168 -1.94 18.02 -10.93
N PHE A 169 -1.69 17.80 -9.64
CA PHE A 169 -1.62 18.83 -8.61
C PHE A 169 -0.25 18.84 -7.95
N GLY A 170 0.26 20.03 -7.64
CA GLY A 170 1.44 20.17 -6.77
C GLY A 170 1.10 19.93 -5.29
N SER A 171 -0.11 20.27 -4.88
CA SER A 171 -0.62 20.10 -3.53
C SER A 171 -2.15 20.02 -3.52
N PHE A 172 -2.70 19.51 -2.41
CA PHE A 172 -4.14 19.41 -2.20
C PHE A 172 -4.51 19.95 -0.80
N THR A 173 -5.02 21.17 -0.71
CA THR A 173 -5.60 21.78 0.50
C THR A 173 -6.97 21.17 0.84
N PRO A 174 -7.40 21.17 2.13
CA PRO A 174 -8.71 20.66 2.52
C PRO A 174 -9.92 21.43 2.01
N THR A 175 -9.73 22.69 1.62
CA THR A 175 -10.81 23.57 1.19
C THR A 175 -11.16 23.45 -0.29
N GLN A 176 -10.38 22.67 -1.06
CA GLN A 176 -10.67 22.50 -2.48
C GLN A 176 -11.70 21.38 -2.71
N PRO A 177 -12.42 21.41 -3.83
CA PRO A 177 -13.31 20.31 -4.20
C PRO A 177 -12.54 19.01 -4.45
N ALA A 178 -13.13 17.88 -4.07
CA ALA A 178 -12.58 16.57 -4.37
C ALA A 178 -12.28 16.38 -5.87
N ALA A 179 -11.15 15.77 -6.19
CA ALA A 179 -10.75 15.47 -7.56
C ALA A 179 -11.38 14.15 -8.02
N VAL A 180 -12.30 14.24 -8.97
CA VAL A 180 -12.95 13.07 -9.59
C VAL A 180 -12.18 12.67 -10.85
N VAL A 181 -11.48 11.54 -10.78
CA VAL A 181 -10.74 10.93 -11.88
C VAL A 181 -11.62 9.88 -12.57
N THR A 182 -11.73 9.95 -13.89
CA THR A 182 -12.37 8.92 -14.70
C THR A 182 -11.33 7.90 -15.12
N VAL A 183 -11.50 6.66 -14.68
CA VAL A 183 -10.61 5.53 -15.00
C VAL A 183 -11.28 4.65 -16.04
N GLY A 184 -10.56 4.34 -17.12
CA GLY A 184 -10.94 3.38 -18.14
C GLY A 184 -10.40 2.00 -17.83
N ALA A 185 -11.23 0.99 -18.04
CA ALA A 185 -10.91 -0.41 -17.80
C ALA A 185 -11.57 -1.32 -18.84
N THR A 186 -11.09 -2.55 -18.96
CA THR A 186 -11.68 -3.60 -19.80
C THR A 186 -11.96 -4.84 -18.99
N MET A 187 -13.16 -5.40 -19.13
CA MET A 187 -13.53 -6.71 -18.62
C MET A 187 -13.13 -7.78 -19.64
N SER A 188 -12.45 -8.83 -19.22
CA SER A 188 -12.13 -9.95 -20.11
C SER A 188 -13.39 -10.62 -20.66
N GLY A 189 -13.29 -11.18 -21.86
CA GLY A 189 -14.32 -12.06 -22.42
C GLY A 189 -14.33 -13.47 -21.80
N LEU A 190 -13.28 -13.80 -21.04
CA LEU A 190 -13.12 -15.08 -20.36
C LEU A 190 -13.47 -15.03 -18.88
N ALA A 191 -13.78 -13.84 -18.33
CA ALA A 191 -14.04 -13.66 -16.92
C ALA A 191 -15.16 -14.58 -16.41
N ASP A 192 -15.03 -15.05 -15.18
CA ASP A 192 -16.05 -15.84 -14.50
C ASP A 192 -17.36 -15.06 -14.33
N GLY A 193 -18.35 -15.37 -15.17
CA GLY A 193 -19.67 -14.76 -15.13
C GLY A 193 -20.36 -14.94 -13.78
N GLY A 194 -20.82 -13.84 -13.18
CA GLY A 194 -21.46 -13.83 -11.88
C GLY A 194 -20.52 -13.80 -10.68
N THR A 195 -19.19 -13.85 -10.90
CA THR A 195 -18.19 -13.78 -9.81
C THR A 195 -17.65 -12.35 -9.67
N PRO A 196 -17.90 -11.64 -8.56
CA PRO A 196 -17.45 -10.26 -8.41
C PRO A 196 -15.93 -10.12 -8.41
N LEU A 197 -15.43 -9.16 -9.20
CA LEU A 197 -14.03 -8.76 -9.22
C LEU A 197 -13.86 -7.45 -8.45
N THR A 198 -12.84 -7.39 -7.59
CA THR A 198 -12.67 -6.29 -6.63
C THR A 198 -11.59 -5.31 -7.10
N LEU A 199 -11.98 -4.05 -7.32
CA LEU A 199 -11.07 -2.93 -7.51
C LEU A 199 -10.75 -2.33 -6.15
N ARG A 200 -9.49 -1.97 -5.91
CA ARG A 200 -9.04 -1.41 -4.63
C ARG A 200 -8.26 -0.13 -4.87
N ALA A 201 -8.32 0.79 -3.92
CA ALA A 201 -7.67 2.08 -4.06
C ALA A 201 -7.07 2.59 -2.76
N ARG A 202 -5.95 3.32 -2.86
CA ARG A 202 -5.29 4.00 -1.75
C ARG A 202 -4.87 5.40 -2.19
N GLY A 203 -5.06 6.39 -1.33
CA GLY A 203 -4.59 7.75 -1.55
C GLY A 203 -3.20 7.97 -0.94
N GLY A 204 -2.44 8.93 -1.48
CA GLY A 204 -1.19 9.35 -0.86
C GLY A 204 -0.70 10.74 -1.27
N PHE A 205 0.22 11.27 -0.46
CA PHE A 205 0.96 12.51 -0.71
C PHE A 205 2.46 12.21 -0.70
N ARG A 206 3.10 12.24 -1.87
CA ARG A 206 4.51 11.79 -2.04
C ARG A 206 5.54 12.71 -1.36
N PHE A 207 5.16 13.92 -1.00
CA PHE A 207 6.03 14.89 -0.31
C PHE A 207 5.51 15.20 1.10
N GLY A 208 4.51 14.47 1.60
CA GLY A 208 3.95 14.72 2.92
C GLY A 208 3.26 16.08 3.02
N ASN A 209 3.62 16.86 4.03
CA ASN A 209 3.03 18.15 4.39
C ASN A 209 3.82 19.37 3.89
N THR A 210 4.93 19.15 3.20
CA THR A 210 5.77 20.20 2.64
C THR A 210 5.99 19.94 1.14
N PRO A 211 6.34 20.97 0.36
CA PRO A 211 6.56 20.80 -1.08
C PRO A 211 7.92 20.15 -1.43
N LEU A 212 8.74 19.77 -0.43
CA LEU A 212 10.09 19.28 -0.64
C LEU A 212 10.14 17.75 -0.71
N ASP A 213 11.12 17.21 -1.43
CA ASP A 213 11.38 15.77 -1.46
C ASP A 213 12.34 15.40 -0.32
N ASP A 214 11.87 15.56 0.92
CA ASP A 214 12.64 15.36 2.15
C ASP A 214 12.06 14.23 3.03
N TRP A 215 11.88 13.06 2.40
CA TRP A 215 11.32 11.82 2.98
C TRP A 215 11.89 11.37 4.35
N CYS A 216 13.08 11.85 4.75
CA CYS A 216 13.65 11.60 6.07
C CYS A 216 12.87 12.25 7.21
N CYS A 217 12.23 13.36 6.88
CA CYS A 217 11.93 14.44 7.78
C CYS A 217 10.48 14.87 7.62
N ASP A 218 9.94 14.73 6.40
CA ASP A 218 8.52 14.73 6.09
C ASP A 218 8.16 13.42 5.38
N PRO A 219 7.64 12.41 6.11
CA PRO A 219 7.35 11.11 5.53
C PRO A 219 6.21 11.20 4.52
N VAL A 220 6.24 10.30 3.53
CA VAL A 220 5.10 10.12 2.62
C VAL A 220 3.86 9.73 3.41
N ILE A 221 2.75 10.39 3.11
CA ILE A 221 1.46 10.08 3.71
C ILE A 221 0.73 9.08 2.81
N LEU A 222 0.23 8.00 3.42
CA LEU A 222 -0.55 6.95 2.75
C LEU A 222 -1.81 6.67 3.56
N LEU A 223 -2.95 6.55 2.89
CA LEU A 223 -4.19 6.13 3.53
C LEU A 223 -4.99 5.17 2.63
N PRO A 224 -5.16 3.89 3.04
CA PRO A 224 -4.63 3.27 4.27
C PRO A 224 -3.10 3.11 4.30
N THR A 225 -2.51 2.98 5.49
CA THR A 225 -1.05 2.82 5.66
C THR A 225 -0.53 1.42 5.34
N SER A 226 -1.43 0.43 5.21
CA SER A 226 -1.06 -0.96 4.88
C SER A 226 -0.41 -1.05 3.50
N ASN A 227 0.67 -1.83 3.42
CA ASN A 227 1.36 -2.20 2.17
C ASN A 227 0.67 -3.35 1.43
N ASP A 228 -0.21 -4.08 2.11
CA ASP A 228 -1.12 -5.04 1.50
C ASP A 228 -2.44 -4.34 1.16
N GLY A 229 -2.86 -4.48 -0.09
CA GLY A 229 -4.11 -3.93 -0.64
C GLY A 229 -5.40 -4.56 -0.12
N SER A 230 -5.34 -5.72 0.53
CA SER A 230 -6.52 -6.49 0.98
C SER A 230 -7.48 -5.71 1.90
N GLY A 231 -6.98 -4.70 2.63
CA GLY A 231 -7.77 -3.82 3.50
C GLY A 231 -8.09 -2.43 2.94
N TRP A 232 -7.75 -2.15 1.68
CA TRP A 232 -7.98 -0.84 1.07
C TRP A 232 -9.47 -0.58 0.73
N PRO A 233 -9.91 0.69 0.67
CA PRO A 233 -11.17 1.08 0.03
C PRO A 233 -11.35 0.35 -1.29
N ASN A 234 -12.53 -0.20 -1.51
CA ASN A 234 -12.80 -1.06 -2.65
C ASN A 234 -14.22 -0.89 -3.19
N ASP A 235 -14.39 -1.32 -4.43
CA ASP A 235 -15.68 -1.49 -5.08
C ASP A 235 -15.63 -2.76 -5.94
N THR A 236 -16.78 -3.35 -6.24
CA THR A 236 -16.84 -4.63 -6.95
C THR A 236 -17.64 -4.51 -8.26
N VAL A 237 -17.15 -5.19 -9.28
CA VAL A 237 -17.78 -5.27 -10.60
C VAL A 237 -18.05 -6.73 -10.90
N THR A 238 -19.31 -7.06 -11.18
CA THR A 238 -19.70 -8.44 -11.51
C THR A 238 -19.77 -8.62 -13.04
N PRO A 239 -18.97 -9.54 -13.62
CA PRO A 239 -19.05 -9.85 -15.04
C PRO A 239 -20.40 -10.51 -15.35
N VAL A 240 -21.07 -10.06 -16.41
CA VAL A 240 -22.35 -10.64 -16.87
C VAL A 240 -22.29 -10.98 -18.35
N LEU A 241 -22.91 -12.10 -18.74
CA LEU A 241 -23.02 -12.47 -20.16
C LEU A 241 -24.26 -11.83 -20.82
N LEU A 242 -25.36 -11.80 -20.07
CA LEU A 242 -26.66 -11.30 -20.52
C LEU A 242 -27.42 -10.75 -19.31
N THR A 243 -28.31 -9.80 -19.56
CA THR A 243 -29.27 -9.32 -18.56
C THR A 243 -30.66 -9.65 -19.08
N ILE A 244 -31.58 -10.10 -18.21
CA ILE A 244 -32.96 -10.41 -18.59
C ILE A 244 -33.89 -9.56 -17.76
N ASP A 245 -34.63 -8.67 -18.42
CA ASP A 245 -35.70 -7.90 -17.79
C ASP A 245 -37.05 -8.58 -18.05
N LYS A 246 -37.75 -8.92 -16.97
CA LYS A 246 -39.11 -9.48 -17.02
C LYS A 246 -40.11 -8.48 -16.51
N ALA A 247 -40.89 -7.90 -17.42
CA ALA A 247 -42.00 -7.02 -17.08
C ALA A 247 -43.33 -7.78 -17.16
N TYR A 248 -44.23 -7.56 -16.20
CA TYR A 248 -45.60 -8.04 -16.30
C TYR A 248 -46.40 -7.12 -17.24
N SER A 249 -47.10 -7.72 -18.20
CA SER A 249 -47.82 -6.98 -19.25
C SER A 249 -49.33 -6.89 -18.99
N GLY A 250 -49.79 -7.23 -17.78
CA GLY A 250 -51.21 -7.16 -17.43
C GLY A 250 -51.66 -5.76 -16.97
N PRO A 251 -52.98 -5.50 -16.93
CA PRO A 251 -53.53 -4.25 -16.42
C PRO A 251 -53.10 -3.97 -14.98
N GLU A 252 -52.89 -2.69 -14.64
CA GLU A 252 -52.62 -2.19 -13.28
C GLU A 252 -51.38 -2.80 -12.58
N ASN A 253 -50.45 -3.45 -13.31
CA ASN A 253 -49.32 -4.19 -12.73
C ASN A 253 -49.73 -5.24 -11.67
N GLU A 254 -50.98 -5.72 -11.71
CA GLU A 254 -51.54 -6.61 -10.69
C GLU A 254 -51.92 -7.96 -11.29
N THR A 255 -51.65 -9.05 -10.55
CA THR A 255 -52.05 -10.39 -10.99
C THR A 255 -53.35 -10.83 -10.31
N ALA A 256 -54.46 -10.81 -11.04
CA ALA A 256 -55.68 -11.48 -10.61
C ALA A 256 -55.49 -13.02 -10.62
N SER A 257 -56.06 -13.71 -9.63
CA SER A 257 -55.98 -15.17 -9.51
C SER A 257 -57.23 -15.86 -10.08
N GLY A 258 -57.03 -16.94 -10.84
CA GLY A 258 -58.11 -17.82 -11.31
C GLY A 258 -57.89 -18.28 -12.76
N PRO A 259 -58.62 -19.32 -13.22
CA PRO A 259 -58.42 -19.91 -14.55
C PRO A 259 -58.61 -18.93 -15.72
N ASN A 260 -59.35 -17.85 -15.50
CA ASN A 260 -59.69 -16.85 -16.52
C ASN A 260 -58.75 -15.64 -16.57
N PHE A 261 -57.67 -15.61 -15.78
CA PHE A 261 -56.75 -14.47 -15.70
C PHE A 261 -55.36 -14.86 -16.22
N PRO A 262 -55.15 -14.87 -17.56
CA PRO A 262 -53.85 -15.19 -18.14
C PRO A 262 -52.82 -14.15 -17.73
N ARG A 263 -51.61 -14.61 -17.37
CA ARG A 263 -50.48 -13.75 -17.02
C ARG A 263 -49.57 -13.62 -18.23
N GLN A 264 -49.40 -12.41 -18.73
CA GLN A 264 -48.48 -12.12 -19.82
C GLN A 264 -47.24 -11.41 -19.27
N TYR A 265 -46.08 -11.78 -19.78
CA TYR A 265 -44.82 -11.15 -19.44
C TYR A 265 -44.07 -10.80 -20.71
N THR A 266 -43.49 -9.61 -20.73
CA THR A 266 -42.52 -9.20 -21.73
C THR A 266 -41.14 -9.51 -21.19
N ILE A 267 -40.37 -10.28 -21.95
CA ILE A 267 -38.97 -10.59 -21.66
C ILE A 267 -38.12 -9.78 -22.62
N THR A 268 -37.26 -8.93 -22.08
CA THR A 268 -36.22 -8.22 -22.83
C THR A 268 -34.86 -8.81 -22.45
N VAL A 269 -34.01 -9.01 -23.45
CA VAL A 269 -32.64 -9.52 -23.32
C VAL A 269 -31.69 -8.46 -23.87
#